data_AF-A0A2S6IVF0-F1
#
_entry.id   AF-A0A2S6IVF0-F1
#
_cell.length_a   1.000
_cell.length_b   1.000
_cell.length_c   1.000
_cell.angle_alpha   90.00
_cell.angle_beta   90.00
_cell.angle_gamma   90.00
#
_symmetry.space_group_name_H-M   'P 1'
#
loop_
_entity.id
_entity.type
_entity.pdbx_description
1 polymer ?
#
loop_
_entity_poly.entity_id
_entity_poly.type
_entity_poly.pdbx_seq_one_letter_code
_entity_poly.pdbx_strand_id
1 'polypeptide(L)'
;MQSNRIHTPDRRIERRTEEPTASDLRAIEAEWPLIAAEVELVNAEVAALSAPSAMSELARRRVRRAEGRVVEEARTWAACQQRPRHTRRQAPEVAA
;
A
#
# COMPACT_ATOMS: atom_id res chain seq x y z
N MET A 1 1.66 -26.04 31.82
CA MET A 1 0.85 -25.01 31.13
C MET A 1 1.77 -23.84 30.81
N GLN A 2 2.47 -23.90 29.67
CA GLN A 2 3.39 -22.86 29.23
C GLN A 2 2.62 -21.57 28.92
N SER A 3 2.92 -20.52 29.67
CA SER A 3 2.46 -19.16 29.41
C SER A 3 3.07 -18.67 28.09
N ASN A 4 2.22 -18.45 27.09
CA ASN A 4 2.65 -17.94 25.79
C ASN A 4 2.96 -16.45 25.92
N ARG A 5 4.20 -16.13 26.28
CA ARG A 5 4.73 -14.77 26.39
C ARG A 5 5.20 -14.33 24.99
N ILE A 6 4.29 -13.81 24.17
CA ILE A 6 4.64 -13.07 22.94
C ILE A 6 3.83 -11.78 22.89
N HIS A 7 4.30 -10.78 23.62
CA HIS A 7 4.14 -9.39 23.19
C HIS A 7 5.43 -8.67 23.56
N THR A 8 6.41 -8.72 22.67
CA THR A 8 7.46 -7.71 22.63
C THR A 8 6.85 -6.44 22.05
N PRO A 9 6.63 -5.37 22.83
CA PRO A 9 6.22 -4.11 22.23
C PRO A 9 7.34 -3.63 21.31
N ASP A 10 7.01 -3.38 20.05
CA ASP A 10 7.93 -2.92 19.01
C ASP A 10 8.45 -1.52 19.37
N ARG A 11 9.73 -1.42 19.75
CA ARG A 11 10.41 -0.17 20.16
C ARG A 11 10.83 0.71 18.96
N ARG A 12 9.98 0.87 17.94
CA ARG A 12 10.35 1.66 16.75
C ARG A 12 9.27 2.59 16.20
N ILE A 13 8.21 2.85 16.97
CA ILE A 13 7.26 3.92 16.64
C ILE A 13 7.59 5.12 17.52
N GLU A 14 8.59 5.88 17.11
CA GLU A 14 8.77 7.24 17.61
C GLU A 14 7.46 7.99 17.33
N ARG A 15 6.74 8.39 18.38
CA ARG A 15 5.53 9.19 18.22
C ARG A 15 5.95 10.58 17.74
N ARG A 16 6.05 10.72 16.42
CA ARG A 16 6.17 12.03 15.77
C ARG A 16 4.90 12.80 16.12
N THR A 17 5.04 13.89 16.87
CA THR A 17 3.93 14.75 17.30
C THR A 17 3.58 15.81 16.26
N GLU A 18 4.33 15.90 15.17
CA GLU A 18 4.02 16.76 14.02
C GLU A 18 2.89 16.12 13.21
N GLU A 19 1.80 16.86 13.05
CA GLU A 19 0.71 16.47 12.15
C GLU A 19 1.20 16.44 10.70
N PRO A 20 0.70 15.52 9.86
CA PRO A 20 1.00 15.50 8.43
C PRO A 20 0.62 16.82 7.77
N THR A 21 1.47 17.29 6.85
CA THR A 21 1.12 18.47 6.04
C THR A 21 0.04 18.12 5.03
N ALA A 22 -0.66 19.14 4.51
CA ALA A 22 -1.62 18.93 3.42
C ALA A 22 -0.98 18.30 2.16
N SER A 23 0.34 18.49 1.96
CA SER A 23 1.05 17.83 0.86
C SER A 23 1.26 16.34 1.13
N ASP A 24 1.53 15.96 2.37
CA ASP A 24 1.68 14.57 2.77
C ASP A 24 0.35 13.82 2.62
N LEU A 25 -0.76 14.46 3.04
CA LEU A 25 -2.09 13.87 2.88
C LEU A 25 -2.47 13.68 1.40
N ARG A 26 -2.16 14.67 0.53
CA ARG A 26 -2.37 14.53 -0.91
C ARG A 26 -1.54 13.41 -1.55
N ALA A 27 -0.33 13.16 -1.05
CA ALA A 27 0.49 12.05 -1.53
C ALA A 27 -0.15 10.70 -1.20
N ILE A 28 -0.70 10.54 0.00
CA ILE A 28 -1.48 9.36 0.40
C ILE A 28 -2.74 9.23 -0.46
N GLU A 29 -3.44 10.33 -0.72
CA GLU A 29 -4.63 10.32 -1.59
C GLU A 29 -4.31 9.82 -3.00
N ALA A 30 -3.15 10.19 -3.53
CA ALA A 30 -2.69 9.74 -4.84
C ALA A 30 -2.29 8.25 -4.87
N GLU A 31 -1.98 7.63 -3.72
CA GLU A 31 -1.66 6.20 -3.60
C GLU A 31 -2.90 5.31 -3.55
N TRP A 32 -4.03 5.84 -3.07
CA TRP A 32 -5.26 5.05 -2.86
C TRP A 32 -5.72 4.23 -4.08
N PRO A 33 -5.71 4.76 -5.32
CA PRO A 33 -6.13 3.98 -6.49
C PRO A 33 -5.28 2.72 -6.71
N LEU A 34 -3.97 2.81 -6.54
CA LEU A 34 -3.05 1.66 -6.67
C LEU A 34 -3.32 0.63 -5.58
N ILE A 35 -3.41 1.07 -4.32
CA ILE A 35 -3.71 0.20 -3.18
C ILE A 35 -5.06 -0.52 -3.41
N ALA A 36 -6.08 0.19 -3.89
CA ALA A 36 -7.38 -0.41 -4.18
C ALA A 36 -7.29 -1.48 -5.27
N ALA A 37 -6.49 -1.26 -6.33
CA ALA A 37 -6.27 -2.27 -7.37
C ALA A 37 -5.53 -3.52 -6.83
N GLU A 38 -4.55 -3.33 -5.95
CA GLU A 38 -3.82 -4.43 -5.30
C GLU A 38 -4.74 -5.25 -4.37
N VAL A 39 -5.60 -4.58 -3.60
CA VAL A 39 -6.62 -5.26 -2.77
C VAL A 39 -7.58 -6.08 -3.64
N GLU A 40 -8.04 -5.55 -4.77
CA GLU A 40 -8.89 -6.29 -5.70
C GLU A 40 -8.18 -7.51 -6.31
N LEU A 41 -6.87 -7.42 -6.59
CA LEU A 41 -6.08 -8.56 -7.03
C LEU A 41 -6.03 -9.65 -5.96
N VAL A 42 -5.66 -9.30 -4.74
CA VAL A 42 -5.62 -10.25 -3.62
C VAL A 42 -6.99 -10.89 -3.39
N ASN A 43 -8.07 -10.12 -3.46
CA ASN A 43 -9.43 -10.65 -3.35
C ASN A 43 -9.75 -11.66 -4.47
N ALA A 44 -9.34 -11.37 -5.71
CA ALA A 44 -9.53 -12.28 -6.83
C ALA A 44 -8.70 -13.57 -6.69
N GLU A 45 -7.47 -13.47 -6.18
CA GLU A 45 -6.59 -14.62 -5.91
C GLU A 45 -7.15 -15.50 -4.79
N VAL A 46 -7.60 -14.89 -3.67
CA VAL A 46 -8.25 -15.62 -2.57
C VAL A 46 -9.49 -16.36 -3.07
N ALA A 47 -10.36 -15.67 -3.84
CA ALA A 47 -11.54 -16.31 -4.42
C ALA A 47 -11.19 -17.47 -5.36
N ALA A 48 -10.08 -17.36 -6.10
CA ALA A 48 -9.60 -18.41 -6.98
C ALA A 48 -9.05 -19.63 -6.23
N LEU A 49 -8.35 -19.41 -5.11
CA LEU A 49 -7.79 -20.45 -4.24
C LEU A 49 -8.87 -21.15 -3.40
N SER A 50 -9.92 -20.44 -3.01
CA SER A 50 -11.04 -20.98 -2.24
C SER A 50 -12.09 -21.73 -3.07
N ALA A 51 -11.95 -21.75 -4.40
CA ALA A 51 -12.93 -22.41 -5.27
C ALA A 51 -12.81 -23.95 -5.21
N PRO A 52 -13.92 -24.69 -4.97
CA PRO A 52 -13.92 -26.15 -4.77
C PRO A 52 -13.65 -26.99 -6.05
N SER A 53 -13.44 -26.35 -7.20
CA SER A 53 -12.90 -27.00 -8.40
C SER A 53 -11.68 -26.20 -8.84
N ALA A 54 -10.59 -26.89 -9.15
CA ALA A 54 -9.33 -26.29 -9.56
C ALA A 54 -9.56 -25.33 -10.73
N MET A 55 -9.65 -24.04 -10.41
CA MET A 55 -9.57 -22.93 -11.35
C MET A 55 -10.70 -22.90 -12.40
N SER A 56 -11.88 -22.45 -11.98
CA SER A 56 -12.91 -21.96 -12.92
C SER A 56 -12.30 -20.91 -13.86
N GLU A 57 -12.51 -21.04 -15.17
CA GLU A 57 -12.09 -20.07 -16.20
C GLU A 57 -12.46 -18.62 -15.82
N LEU A 58 -13.60 -18.45 -15.14
CA LEU A 58 -14.04 -17.15 -14.66
C LEU A 58 -13.12 -16.58 -13.57
N ALA A 59 -12.65 -17.41 -12.64
CA ALA A 59 -11.69 -16.99 -11.61
C ALA A 59 -10.36 -16.58 -12.24
N ARG A 60 -9.84 -17.35 -13.20
CA ARG A 60 -8.64 -16.97 -13.99
C ARG A 60 -8.81 -15.60 -14.65
N ARG A 61 -9.95 -15.38 -15.32
CA ARG A 61 -10.25 -14.09 -15.98
C ARG A 61 -10.36 -12.92 -15.00
N ARG A 62 -10.84 -13.15 -13.77
CA ARG A 62 -10.89 -12.12 -12.73
C ARG A 62 -9.49 -11.72 -12.27
N VAL A 63 -8.62 -12.70 -11.99
CA VAL A 63 -7.21 -12.44 -11.64
C VAL A 63 -6.52 -11.65 -12.75
N ARG A 64 -6.60 -12.09 -14.01
CA ARG A 64 -5.97 -11.37 -15.14
C ARG A 64 -6.46 -9.93 -15.31
N ARG A 65 -7.73 -9.65 -15.02
CA ARG A 65 -8.25 -8.28 -15.05
C ARG A 65 -7.73 -7.44 -13.90
N ALA A 66 -7.66 -8.01 -12.70
CA ALA A 66 -7.13 -7.31 -11.54
C ALA A 66 -5.63 -6.99 -11.70
N GLU A 67 -4.84 -7.93 -12.21
CA GLU A 67 -3.44 -7.68 -12.60
C GLU A 67 -3.31 -6.51 -13.58
N GLY A 68 -4.18 -6.48 -14.61
CA GLY A 68 -4.20 -5.39 -15.59
C GLY A 68 -4.46 -4.03 -14.94
N ARG A 69 -5.40 -3.96 -13.99
CA ARG A 69 -5.68 -2.74 -13.22
C ARG A 69 -4.49 -2.31 -12.36
N VAL A 70 -3.82 -3.24 -11.68
CA VAL A 70 -2.61 -2.92 -10.91
C VAL A 70 -1.54 -2.30 -11.80
N VAL A 71 -1.31 -2.86 -12.99
CA VAL A 71 -0.33 -2.31 -13.94
C VAL A 71 -0.71 -0.90 -14.41
N GLU A 72 -1.99 -0.66 -14.67
CA GLU A 72 -2.50 0.66 -15.06
C GLU A 72 -2.29 1.69 -13.94
N GLU A 73 -2.76 1.39 -12.73
CA GLU A 73 -2.63 2.30 -11.58
C GLU A 73 -1.18 2.52 -11.18
N ALA A 74 -0.32 1.49 -11.29
CA ALA A 74 1.11 1.62 -11.02
C ALA A 74 1.78 2.57 -12.01
N ARG A 75 1.37 2.56 -13.29
CA ARG A 75 1.87 3.51 -14.29
C ARG A 75 1.41 4.93 -13.98
N THR A 76 0.13 5.10 -13.65
CA THR A 76 -0.44 6.40 -13.27
C THR A 76 0.25 6.97 -12.04
N TRP A 77 0.40 6.17 -10.99
CA TRP A 77 1.08 6.57 -9.77
C TRP A 77 2.55 6.88 -10.00
N ALA A 78 3.27 6.04 -10.77
CA ALA A 78 4.66 6.29 -11.11
C ALA A 78 4.84 7.61 -11.88
N ALA A 79 3.92 7.96 -12.78
CA ALA A 79 3.95 9.24 -13.49
C ALA A 79 3.78 10.43 -12.54
N CYS A 80 2.95 10.29 -11.50
CA CYS A 80 2.71 11.34 -10.50
C CYS A 80 3.83 11.42 -9.43
N GLN A 81 4.43 10.30 -9.03
CA GLN A 81 5.50 10.20 -8.02
C GLN A 81 6.88 10.67 -8.48
N GLN A 82 7.10 10.82 -9.78
CA GLN A 82 8.38 11.34 -10.32
C GLN A 82 8.60 12.84 -10.04
N ARG A 83 7.66 13.51 -9.35
CA ARG A 83 7.83 14.85 -8.77
C ARG A 83 8.20 14.73 -7.29
N PRO A 84 9.16 15.55 -6.82
CA PRO A 84 10.24 15.12 -5.96
C PRO A 84 9.76 14.45 -4.68
N ARG A 85 10.30 13.25 -4.48
CA ARG A 85 10.45 12.57 -3.20
C ARG A 85 10.75 13.62 -2.14
N HIS A 86 9.80 13.83 -1.24
CA HIS A 86 9.98 14.50 0.04
C HIS A 86 11.44 14.37 0.47
N THR A 87 12.17 15.47 0.45
CA THR A 87 13.53 15.52 0.97
C THR A 87 13.46 15.15 2.44
N ARG A 88 13.63 13.88 2.77
CA ARG A 88 13.87 13.35 4.13
C ARG A 88 15.22 13.82 4.69
N ARG A 89 15.76 14.92 4.15
CA ARG A 89 17.09 15.47 4.41
C ARG A 89 17.20 16.88 3.80
N GLN A 90 16.46 17.85 4.31
CA GLN A 90 16.91 19.24 4.30
C GLN A 90 16.65 19.83 5.69
N ALA A 91 17.62 19.64 6.58
CA ALA A 91 17.92 20.58 7.66
C ALA A 91 18.94 21.62 7.09
N PRO A 92 19.27 22.75 7.74
CA PRO A 92 18.79 23.32 9.01
C PRO A 92 18.39 24.81 8.89
N GLU A 93 17.36 25.29 9.60
CA GLU A 93 17.23 26.75 9.81
C GLU A 93 16.36 27.06 11.02
N VAL A 94 17.01 27.22 12.17
CA VAL A 94 16.53 28.18 13.17
C VAL A 94 17.70 29.11 13.43
N ALA A 95 17.75 30.15 12.60
CA ALA A 95 18.43 31.39 12.92
C ALA A 95 17.53 32.20 13.87
N ALA A 96 18.20 32.93 14.77
CA ALA A 96 17.71 33.85 15.81
C ALA A 96 17.37 33.23 17.17
#